data_AF-A0A397IJ48-F1
#
_entry.id   AF-A0A397IJ48-F1
#
_cell.length_a   1.000
_cell.length_b   1.000
_cell.length_c   1.000
_cell.angle_alpha   90.00
_cell.angle_beta   90.00
_cell.angle_gamma   90.00
#
_symmetry.space_group_name_H-M   'P 1'
#
loop_
_entity.id
_entity.type
_entity.pdbx_description
1 polymer ?
#
loop_
_entity_poly.entity_id
_entity_poly.type
_entity_poly.pdbx_seq_one_letter_code
_entity_poly.pdbx_strand_id
1 'polypeptide(L)'
;MTFKFFDKLSQDFSELLNDKKEHNVVIEVDKEENMKSFTAHSVVLRYRSSYFDKELENATTNKNNIKTIIKPNISAKIFEIILKLVLMDLQHHVHDFSELLNDKKEHNVVIEVDKEENMKSFTAHSVVLRYRSSYFDKELENATTNKNNIKTIIKPNISAKIFEIILKYIYGGIVNIENTDTKTIYELMVNASKLEVKELSIKLEIYLIESKASWLRTHFSLVYRLIFDGNDFEDLKNFYNDIIVKYPNLIFESEDFTSLQETALISILKRDDLKVKEIKIWDYVIKWVFAFLLLILLRKRMDDCWVDNKILSK
;
A
#
# COMPACT_ATOMS: atom_id res chain seq x y z
N MET A 1 14.72 -9.24 10.17
CA MET A 1 14.68 -7.78 10.31
C MET A 1 13.23 -7.32 10.29
N THR A 2 12.86 -6.47 11.24
CA THR A 2 11.49 -5.99 11.43
C THR A 2 11.48 -4.46 11.50
N PHE A 3 10.61 -3.83 10.73
CA PHE A 3 10.35 -2.39 10.79
C PHE A 3 9.07 -2.12 11.59
N LYS A 4 9.11 -1.09 12.43
CA LYS A 4 8.01 -0.71 13.34
C LYS A 4 7.74 0.79 13.18
N PHE A 5 6.47 1.14 13.02
CA PHE A 5 6.00 2.51 12.71
C PHE A 5 4.93 2.95 13.71
N PHE A 6 5.20 2.77 15.00
CA PHE A 6 4.21 2.95 16.06
C PHE A 6 3.80 4.41 16.27
N ASP A 7 4.74 5.35 16.16
CA ASP A 7 4.44 6.77 16.32
C ASP A 7 3.45 7.24 15.23
N LYS A 8 3.72 6.87 13.97
CA LYS A 8 2.83 7.17 12.84
C LYS A 8 1.48 6.48 12.98
N LEU A 9 1.47 5.19 13.35
CA LEU A 9 0.24 4.44 13.63
C LEU A 9 -0.61 5.10 14.71
N SER A 10 0.02 5.51 15.81
CA SER A 10 -0.66 6.19 16.91
C SER A 10 -1.24 7.53 16.47
N GLN A 11 -0.50 8.29 15.66
CA GLN A 11 -0.98 9.55 15.11
C GLN A 11 -2.21 9.35 14.20
N ASP A 12 -2.14 8.43 13.23
CA ASP A 12 -3.23 8.20 12.27
C ASP A 12 -4.53 7.78 12.98
N PHE A 13 -4.43 6.90 13.98
CA PHE A 13 -5.60 6.50 14.77
C PHE A 13 -6.11 7.60 15.70
N SER A 14 -5.23 8.46 16.21
CA SER A 14 -5.63 9.67 16.96
C SER A 14 -6.43 10.63 16.08
N GLU A 15 -6.08 10.75 14.81
CA GLU A 15 -6.81 11.58 13.84
C GLU A 15 -8.18 10.95 13.48
N LEU A 16 -8.24 9.64 13.25
CA LEU A 16 -9.50 8.89 13.00
C LEU A 16 -10.58 9.18 14.04
N LEU A 17 -10.19 9.35 15.29
CA LEU A 17 -11.11 9.55 16.41
C LEU A 17 -11.83 10.90 16.40
N ASN A 18 -11.17 11.91 15.86
CA ASN A 18 -11.78 13.22 15.68
C ASN A 18 -12.58 13.31 14.37
N ASP A 19 -12.52 12.27 13.55
CA ASP A 19 -13.29 12.19 12.31
C ASP A 19 -14.77 11.97 12.59
N LYS A 20 -15.60 12.76 11.93
CA LYS A 20 -17.05 12.58 11.92
C LYS A 20 -17.53 11.80 10.70
N LYS A 21 -16.66 11.55 9.72
CA LYS A 21 -16.96 10.82 8.49
C LYS A 21 -17.13 9.33 8.82
N GLU A 22 -18.19 8.75 8.27
CA GLU A 22 -18.56 7.33 8.43
C GLU A 22 -18.65 6.86 9.90
N HIS A 23 -18.96 7.76 10.84
CA HIS A 23 -19.24 7.36 12.22
C HIS A 23 -20.47 6.44 12.25
N ASN A 24 -20.41 5.42 13.10
CA ASN A 24 -21.49 4.44 13.27
C ASN A 24 -21.89 4.28 14.74
N VAL A 25 -21.35 5.11 15.63
CA VAL A 25 -21.72 5.19 17.04
C VAL A 25 -22.03 6.64 17.40
N VAL A 26 -23.12 6.83 18.13
CA VAL A 26 -23.46 8.07 18.83
C VAL A 26 -23.55 7.76 20.31
N ILE A 27 -22.86 8.54 21.14
CA ILE A 27 -22.87 8.43 22.59
C ILE A 27 -23.51 9.69 23.15
N GLU A 28 -24.64 9.53 23.81
CA GLU A 28 -25.40 10.60 24.44
C GLU A 28 -25.12 10.59 25.94
N VAL A 29 -24.66 11.72 26.46
CA VAL A 29 -24.29 11.90 27.87
C VAL A 29 -25.01 13.12 28.44
N ASP A 30 -24.92 13.30 29.76
CA ASP A 30 -25.74 14.23 30.55
C ASP A 30 -27.25 13.89 30.56
N LYS A 31 -27.99 14.57 31.44
CA LYS A 31 -29.46 14.48 31.53
C LYS A 31 -30.11 15.18 30.33
N GLU A 32 -31.34 14.82 29.99
CA GLU A 32 -32.08 15.29 28.80
C GLU A 32 -31.99 16.81 28.57
N GLU A 33 -32.10 17.64 29.61
CA GLU A 33 -32.03 19.11 29.50
C GLU A 33 -30.65 19.66 29.09
N ASN A 34 -29.57 18.90 29.27
CA ASN A 34 -28.19 19.27 28.93
C ASN A 34 -27.50 18.23 28.03
N MET A 35 -28.28 17.40 27.34
CA MET A 35 -27.77 16.24 26.63
C MET A 35 -26.75 16.65 25.56
N LYS A 36 -25.58 15.99 25.58
CA LYS A 36 -24.54 16.18 24.57
C LYS A 36 -24.27 14.86 23.86
N SER A 37 -24.15 14.92 22.54
CA SER A 37 -23.81 13.77 21.70
C SER A 37 -22.34 13.79 21.25
N PHE A 38 -21.74 12.61 21.23
CA PHE A 38 -20.39 12.34 20.74
C PHE A 38 -20.47 11.28 19.64
N THR A 39 -19.85 11.54 18.49
CA THR A 39 -19.76 10.56 17.40
C THR A 39 -18.47 9.77 17.51
N ALA A 40 -18.50 8.49 17.20
CA ALA A 40 -17.34 7.62 17.21
C ALA A 40 -17.48 6.45 16.23
N HIS A 41 -16.40 5.68 16.07
CA HIS A 41 -16.37 4.46 15.27
C HIS A 41 -16.33 3.24 16.19
N SER A 42 -17.27 2.32 15.99
CA SER A 42 -17.43 1.13 16.83
C SER A 42 -16.16 0.29 16.88
N VAL A 43 -15.50 0.10 15.74
CA VAL A 43 -14.26 -0.68 15.63
C VAL A 43 -13.15 -0.13 16.51
N VAL A 44 -13.11 1.19 16.72
CA VAL A 44 -12.10 1.79 17.61
C VAL A 44 -12.52 1.63 19.07
N LEU A 45 -13.78 1.91 19.40
CA LEU A 45 -14.26 1.83 20.78
C LEU A 45 -14.19 0.42 21.38
N ARG A 46 -14.60 -0.62 20.63
CA ARG A 46 -14.57 -2.02 21.12
C ARG A 46 -13.16 -2.44 21.51
N TYR A 47 -12.22 -2.19 20.61
CA TYR A 47 -10.84 -2.63 20.76
C TYR A 47 -10.07 -1.83 21.80
N ARG A 48 -10.46 -0.57 22.01
CA ARG A 48 -9.86 0.29 23.04
C ARG A 48 -10.46 0.12 24.43
N SER A 49 -11.64 -0.50 24.53
CA SER A 49 -12.35 -0.57 25.79
C SER A 49 -13.31 -1.75 25.81
N SER A 50 -12.98 -2.73 26.65
CA SER A 50 -13.88 -3.85 26.96
C SER A 50 -15.23 -3.39 27.54
N TYR A 51 -15.27 -2.20 28.15
CA TYR A 51 -16.50 -1.55 28.55
C TYR A 51 -17.34 -1.16 27.34
N PHE A 52 -16.77 -0.38 26.40
CA PHE A 52 -17.51 0.00 25.19
C PHE A 52 -17.83 -1.18 24.29
N ASP A 53 -17.02 -2.24 24.27
CA ASP A 53 -17.35 -3.46 23.54
C ASP A 53 -18.68 -4.06 24.01
N LYS A 54 -18.82 -4.26 25.33
CA LYS A 54 -20.07 -4.74 25.94
C LYS A 54 -21.24 -3.78 25.75
N GLU A 55 -21.00 -2.47 25.83
CA GLU A 55 -22.05 -1.47 25.60
C GLU A 55 -22.53 -1.51 24.15
N LEU A 56 -21.62 -1.69 23.18
CA LEU A 56 -21.95 -1.76 21.76
C LEU A 56 -22.66 -3.06 21.36
N GLU A 57 -22.52 -4.14 22.12
CA GLU A 57 -23.32 -5.36 21.95
C GLU A 57 -24.79 -5.12 22.33
N ASN A 58 -25.04 -4.27 23.33
CA ASN A 58 -26.37 -3.98 23.84
C ASN A 58 -27.01 -2.71 23.26
N ALA A 59 -26.24 -1.93 22.49
CA ALA A 59 -26.67 -0.65 21.94
C ALA A 59 -27.84 -0.80 20.95
N THR A 60 -28.79 0.13 21.00
CA THR A 60 -29.88 0.20 20.03
C THR A 60 -29.34 0.68 18.68
N THR A 61 -29.79 0.05 17.60
CA THR A 61 -29.35 0.37 16.23
C THR A 61 -30.50 1.00 15.45
N ASN A 62 -30.27 2.15 14.82
CA ASN A 62 -31.29 2.82 14.02
C ASN A 62 -31.33 2.31 12.56
N LYS A 63 -32.25 2.84 11.75
CA LYS A 63 -32.41 2.48 10.33
C LYS A 63 -31.17 2.73 9.45
N ASN A 64 -30.26 3.59 9.90
CA ASN A 64 -29.02 3.93 9.22
C ASN A 64 -27.81 3.13 9.77
N ASN A 65 -28.04 2.07 10.55
CA ASN A 65 -27.02 1.26 11.22
C ASN A 65 -26.14 2.04 12.21
N ILE A 66 -26.63 3.15 12.75
CA ILE A 66 -25.94 3.89 13.82
C ILE A 66 -26.37 3.31 15.17
N LYS A 67 -25.39 2.96 15.99
CA LYS A 67 -25.57 2.49 17.37
C LYS A 67 -25.63 3.66 18.34
N THR A 68 -26.61 3.68 19.23
CA THR A 68 -26.73 4.71 20.27
C THR A 68 -26.42 4.13 21.65
N ILE A 69 -25.51 4.77 22.38
CA ILE A 69 -25.18 4.47 23.78
C ILE A 69 -25.59 5.67 24.63
N ILE A 70 -26.42 5.44 25.66
CA ILE A 70 -26.95 6.51 26.51
C ILE A 70 -26.32 6.40 27.91
N LYS A 71 -25.66 7.47 28.37
CA LYS A 71 -24.97 7.57 29.68
C LYS A 71 -25.35 8.87 30.39
N PRO A 72 -26.58 8.97 30.92
CA PRO A 72 -27.12 10.23 31.43
C PRO A 72 -26.47 10.70 32.74
N ASN A 73 -25.75 9.79 33.41
CA ASN A 73 -25.07 10.04 34.67
C ASN A 73 -23.60 10.50 34.50
N ILE A 74 -23.11 10.59 33.27
CA ILE A 74 -21.76 11.08 32.97
C ILE A 74 -21.89 12.47 32.37
N SER A 75 -21.18 13.45 32.93
CA SER A 75 -21.19 14.78 32.32
C SER A 75 -20.38 14.83 31.03
N ALA A 76 -20.80 15.67 30.09
CA ALA A 76 -20.10 15.93 28.83
C ALA A 76 -18.61 16.21 29.00
N LYS A 77 -18.25 17.01 30.01
CA LYS A 77 -16.85 17.36 30.30
C LYS A 77 -16.05 16.13 30.74
N ILE A 78 -16.63 15.30 31.61
CA ILE A 78 -15.98 14.06 32.07
C ILE A 78 -15.88 13.07 30.92
N PHE A 79 -16.94 12.91 30.13
CA PHE A 79 -16.94 11.98 29.00
C PHE A 79 -15.89 12.36 27.96
N GLU A 80 -15.71 13.65 27.68
CA GLU A 80 -14.67 14.11 26.76
C GLU A 80 -13.26 13.75 27.26
N ILE A 81 -13.02 13.79 28.58
CA ILE A 81 -11.75 13.34 29.18
C ILE A 81 -11.61 11.83 29.10
N ILE A 82 -12.66 11.06 29.42
CA ILE A 82 -12.66 9.59 29.31
C ILE A 82 -12.37 9.17 27.87
N LEU A 83 -13.03 9.80 26.90
CA LEU A 83 -12.80 9.55 25.49
C LEU A 83 -11.33 9.80 25.17
N LYS A 84 -10.75 10.95 25.53
CA LYS A 84 -9.31 11.20 25.34
C LYS A 84 -8.42 10.13 26.00
N LEU A 85 -8.73 9.68 27.23
CA LEU A 85 -7.94 8.70 27.97
C LEU A 85 -7.99 7.28 27.36
N VAL A 86 -9.17 6.81 26.96
CA VAL A 86 -9.34 5.53 26.24
C VAL A 86 -8.51 5.50 24.95
N LEU A 87 -8.09 6.67 24.47
CA LEU A 87 -7.46 6.86 23.17
C LEU A 87 -5.97 7.21 23.22
N MET A 88 -5.43 7.68 24.36
CA MET A 88 -4.06 8.21 24.48
C MET A 88 -2.95 7.20 24.83
N ASP A 89 -3.26 5.93 25.10
CA ASP A 89 -2.27 4.98 25.65
C ASP A 89 -1.28 4.34 24.61
N LEU A 90 -0.29 5.12 24.17
CA LEU A 90 0.64 4.91 23.04
C LEU A 90 1.37 3.56 22.89
N GLN A 91 1.41 2.65 23.88
CA GLN A 91 2.22 1.43 23.79
C GLN A 91 1.46 0.10 23.72
N HIS A 92 0.22 0.01 24.21
CA HIS A 92 -0.58 -1.22 24.12
C HIS A 92 -1.36 -1.36 22.80
N HIS A 93 -1.51 -0.24 22.09
CA HIS A 93 -2.44 -0.03 20.98
C HIS A 93 -2.15 -0.74 19.66
N VAL A 94 -0.93 -1.23 19.46
CA VAL A 94 -0.50 -1.90 18.23
C VAL A 94 -1.13 -3.30 18.09
N HIS A 95 -1.31 -3.97 19.23
CA HIS A 95 -1.85 -5.32 19.28
C HIS A 95 -3.34 -5.30 18.90
N ASP A 96 -4.11 -4.35 19.44
CA ASP A 96 -5.56 -4.29 19.31
C ASP A 96 -6.03 -4.19 17.84
N PHE A 97 -5.41 -3.31 17.04
CA PHE A 97 -5.80 -3.20 15.63
C PHE A 97 -5.34 -4.40 14.80
N SER A 98 -4.23 -5.03 15.16
CA SER A 98 -3.84 -6.29 14.52
C SER A 98 -4.87 -7.40 14.80
N GLU A 99 -5.48 -7.41 15.99
CA GLU A 99 -6.59 -8.29 16.31
C GLU A 99 -7.87 -7.96 15.53
N LEU A 100 -8.18 -6.67 15.34
CA LEU A 100 -9.32 -6.21 14.50
C LEU A 100 -9.25 -6.74 13.07
N LEU A 101 -8.05 -6.87 12.48
CA LEU A 101 -7.91 -7.48 11.16
C LEU A 101 -8.29 -8.98 11.17
N ASN A 102 -8.03 -9.68 12.28
CA ASN A 102 -8.21 -11.12 12.40
C ASN A 102 -9.65 -11.53 12.77
N ASP A 103 -10.36 -10.72 13.55
CA ASP A 103 -11.71 -11.04 14.02
C ASP A 103 -12.79 -10.91 12.92
N LYS A 104 -12.51 -10.09 11.90
CA LYS A 104 -13.38 -9.78 10.76
C LYS A 104 -14.77 -9.24 11.15
N LYS A 105 -14.98 -8.84 12.40
CA LYS A 105 -16.28 -8.32 12.85
C LYS A 105 -16.46 -6.92 12.27
N GLU A 106 -17.67 -6.62 11.80
CA GLU A 106 -18.02 -5.28 11.29
C GLU A 106 -17.20 -4.81 10.08
N HIS A 107 -16.54 -5.72 9.38
CA HIS A 107 -15.92 -5.40 8.10
C HIS A 107 -16.98 -4.86 7.14
N ASN A 108 -16.62 -3.79 6.45
CA ASN A 108 -17.49 -3.11 5.47
C ASN A 108 -16.78 -2.91 4.13
N VAL A 109 -15.59 -3.52 3.96
CA VAL A 109 -14.82 -3.51 2.72
C VAL A 109 -14.37 -4.94 2.38
N VAL A 110 -14.48 -5.29 1.10
CA VAL A 110 -13.84 -6.45 0.48
C VAL A 110 -12.86 -5.95 -0.58
N ILE A 111 -11.62 -6.43 -0.53
CA ILE A 111 -10.57 -6.11 -1.48
C ILE A 111 -10.19 -7.38 -2.23
N GLU A 112 -10.43 -7.38 -3.53
CA GLU A 112 -10.06 -8.46 -4.43
C GLU A 112 -8.72 -8.13 -5.09
N VAL A 113 -7.75 -9.02 -4.92
CA VAL A 113 -6.40 -8.85 -5.47
C VAL A 113 -5.99 -10.06 -6.29
N ASP A 114 -4.90 -9.88 -7.04
CA ASP A 114 -4.40 -10.87 -8.00
C ASP A 114 -5.38 -11.11 -9.18
N LYS A 115 -5.05 -12.06 -10.05
CA LYS A 115 -5.86 -12.41 -11.23
C LYS A 115 -6.19 -13.89 -11.29
N GLU A 116 -7.31 -14.19 -11.94
CA GLU A 116 -7.70 -15.53 -12.36
C GLU A 116 -7.65 -16.53 -11.19
N GLU A 117 -6.87 -17.61 -11.34
CA GLU A 117 -6.77 -18.71 -10.37
C GLU A 117 -6.10 -18.30 -9.06
N ASN A 118 -5.33 -17.20 -9.03
CA ASN A 118 -4.66 -16.70 -7.82
C ASN A 118 -5.48 -15.65 -7.07
N MET A 119 -6.67 -15.29 -7.58
CA MET A 119 -7.49 -14.24 -7.02
C MET A 119 -7.82 -14.54 -5.55
N LYS A 120 -7.56 -13.55 -4.67
CA LYS A 120 -7.83 -13.66 -3.24
C LYS A 120 -8.61 -12.44 -2.75
N SER A 121 -9.62 -12.69 -1.93
CA SER A 121 -10.43 -11.64 -1.30
C SER A 121 -9.99 -11.42 0.14
N PHE A 122 -9.83 -10.15 0.52
CA PHE A 122 -9.50 -9.70 1.87
C PHE A 122 -10.64 -8.87 2.44
N THR A 123 -11.02 -9.11 3.69
CA THR A 123 -12.00 -8.27 4.41
C THR A 123 -11.27 -7.21 5.21
N ALA A 124 -11.85 -6.02 5.29
CA ALA A 124 -11.25 -4.88 5.98
C ALA A 124 -12.30 -3.83 6.41
N HIS A 125 -11.84 -2.83 7.14
CA HIS A 125 -12.61 -1.72 7.67
C HIS A 125 -12.25 -0.43 6.92
N SER A 126 -13.24 0.24 6.34
CA SER A 126 -13.05 1.48 5.58
C SER A 126 -12.31 2.51 6.42
N VAL A 127 -12.75 2.72 7.65
CA VAL A 127 -12.18 3.72 8.57
C VAL A 127 -10.69 3.51 8.82
N VAL A 128 -10.21 2.27 8.90
CA VAL A 128 -8.77 2.00 9.06
C VAL A 128 -8.02 2.27 7.76
N LEU A 129 -8.52 1.77 6.63
CA LEU A 129 -7.86 1.92 5.34
C LEU A 129 -7.67 3.39 4.94
N ARG A 130 -8.71 4.21 5.10
CA ARG A 130 -8.73 5.62 4.68
C ARG A 130 -7.72 6.47 5.43
N TYR A 131 -7.54 6.22 6.73
CA TYR A 131 -6.58 6.96 7.56
C TYR A 131 -5.14 6.54 7.32
N ARG A 132 -4.93 5.30 6.92
CA ARG A 132 -3.62 4.70 6.71
C ARG A 132 -3.11 4.87 5.28
N SER A 133 -3.96 5.35 4.39
CA SER A 133 -3.68 5.48 2.96
C SER A 133 -4.69 6.43 2.30
N SER A 134 -4.17 7.55 1.81
CA SER A 134 -4.95 8.50 1.00
C SER A 134 -5.42 7.90 -0.33
N TYR A 135 -4.76 6.86 -0.82
CA TYR A 135 -5.24 6.06 -1.94
C TYR A 135 -6.56 5.37 -1.60
N PHE A 136 -6.59 4.63 -0.48
CA PHE A 136 -7.82 3.97 -0.06
C PHE A 136 -8.91 4.97 0.31
N ASP A 137 -8.56 6.16 0.81
CA ASP A 137 -9.55 7.24 1.00
C ASP A 137 -10.30 7.59 -0.28
N LYS A 138 -9.56 7.91 -1.35
CA LYS A 138 -10.13 8.22 -2.67
C LYS A 138 -10.88 7.03 -3.29
N GLU A 139 -10.33 5.83 -3.17
CA GLU A 139 -10.94 4.63 -3.75
C GLU A 139 -12.26 4.28 -3.03
N LEU A 140 -12.32 4.43 -1.71
CA LEU A 140 -13.53 4.12 -0.92
C LEU A 140 -14.67 5.13 -1.11
N GLU A 141 -14.38 6.35 -1.56
CA GLU A 141 -15.39 7.31 -1.97
C GLU A 141 -16.12 6.89 -3.25
N ASN A 142 -15.41 6.21 -4.15
CA ASN A 142 -15.92 5.81 -5.46
C ASN A 142 -16.33 4.33 -5.54
N ALA A 143 -16.08 3.55 -4.47
CA ALA A 143 -16.33 2.12 -4.45
C ALA A 143 -17.82 1.78 -4.54
N THR A 144 -18.14 0.74 -5.32
CA THR A 144 -19.50 0.21 -5.41
C THR A 144 -19.89 -0.46 -4.09
N THR A 145 -21.12 -0.22 -3.64
CA THR A 145 -21.64 -0.76 -2.39
C THR A 145 -22.73 -1.78 -2.68
N ASN A 146 -22.66 -2.96 -2.05
CA ASN A 146 -23.66 -4.01 -2.22
C ASN A 146 -24.86 -3.85 -1.28
N LYS A 147 -25.84 -4.76 -1.36
CA LYS A 147 -27.07 -4.74 -0.53
C LYS A 147 -26.81 -4.81 0.99
N ASN A 148 -25.65 -5.30 1.40
CA ASN A 148 -25.24 -5.41 2.80
C ASN A 148 -24.34 -4.26 3.25
N ASN A 149 -24.28 -3.16 2.48
CA ASN A 149 -23.41 -2.01 2.72
C ASN A 149 -21.90 -2.32 2.71
N ILE A 150 -21.50 -3.39 2.02
CA ILE A 150 -20.08 -3.74 1.84
C ILE A 150 -19.58 -3.10 0.54
N LYS A 151 -18.48 -2.35 0.64
CA LYS A 151 -17.76 -1.75 -0.48
C LYS A 151 -16.77 -2.74 -1.10
N THR A 152 -16.68 -2.81 -2.42
CA THR A 152 -15.71 -3.66 -3.12
C THR A 152 -14.62 -2.84 -3.82
N ILE A 153 -13.35 -3.22 -3.62
CA ILE A 153 -12.19 -2.64 -4.30
C ILE A 153 -11.45 -3.75 -5.05
N ILE A 154 -11.09 -3.52 -6.32
CA ILE A 154 -10.40 -4.49 -7.16
C ILE A 154 -8.97 -3.99 -7.47
N LYS A 155 -7.95 -4.78 -7.13
CA LYS A 155 -6.52 -4.51 -7.39
C LYS A 155 -5.83 -5.74 -7.99
N PRO A 156 -6.09 -6.04 -9.27
CA PRO A 156 -5.64 -7.28 -9.87
C PRO A 156 -4.13 -7.31 -10.17
N ASN A 157 -3.46 -6.16 -10.09
CA ASN A 157 -2.03 -6.03 -10.36
C ASN A 157 -1.16 -6.13 -9.08
N ILE A 158 -1.75 -6.51 -7.95
CA ILE A 158 -1.04 -6.74 -6.68
C ILE A 158 -1.23 -8.19 -6.31
N SER A 159 -0.14 -8.92 -6.06
CA SER A 159 -0.25 -10.32 -5.65
C SER A 159 -0.84 -10.44 -4.25
N ALA A 160 -1.55 -11.54 -4.01
CA ALA A 160 -2.14 -11.84 -2.70
C ALA A 160 -1.12 -11.77 -1.56
N LYS A 161 0.10 -12.28 -1.79
CA LYS A 161 1.20 -12.27 -0.81
C LYS A 161 1.62 -10.84 -0.43
N ILE A 162 1.85 -9.98 -1.43
CA ILE A 162 2.26 -8.59 -1.18
C ILE A 162 1.15 -7.81 -0.50
N PHE A 163 -0.09 -7.98 -0.97
CA PHE A 163 -1.23 -7.29 -0.38
C PHE A 163 -1.46 -7.67 1.08
N GLU A 164 -1.30 -8.95 1.42
CA GLU A 164 -1.42 -9.41 2.80
C GLU A 164 -0.42 -8.74 3.74
N ILE A 165 0.83 -8.53 3.29
CA ILE A 165 1.85 -7.81 4.06
C ILE A 165 1.45 -6.34 4.25
N ILE A 166 1.00 -5.68 3.19
CA ILE A 166 0.56 -4.27 3.25
C ILE A 166 -0.67 -4.12 4.16
N LEU A 167 -1.64 -5.03 4.07
CA LEU A 167 -2.82 -5.00 4.91
C LEU A 167 -2.46 -5.19 6.39
N LYS A 168 -1.58 -6.14 6.72
CA LYS A 168 -1.07 -6.30 8.09
C LYS A 168 -0.33 -5.04 8.57
N TYR A 169 0.44 -4.39 7.70
CA TYR A 169 1.09 -3.11 8.01
C TYR A 169 0.09 -1.98 8.27
N ILE A 170 -0.97 -1.88 7.48
CA ILE A 170 -2.01 -0.88 7.66
C ILE A 170 -2.63 -0.99 9.06
N TYR A 171 -2.86 -2.19 9.58
CA TYR A 171 -3.45 -2.36 10.90
C TYR A 171 -2.43 -2.30 12.05
N GLY A 172 -1.27 -2.92 11.88
CA GLY A 172 -0.30 -3.12 12.96
C GLY A 172 0.92 -2.20 12.91
N GLY A 173 1.18 -1.49 11.81
CA GLY A 173 2.39 -0.67 11.66
C GLY A 173 3.70 -1.48 11.74
N ILE A 174 3.66 -2.79 11.54
CA ILE A 174 4.83 -3.69 11.58
C ILE A 174 4.99 -4.39 10.23
N VAL A 175 6.23 -4.45 9.74
CA VAL A 175 6.61 -5.31 8.62
C VAL A 175 7.83 -6.14 9.00
N ASN A 176 7.75 -7.46 8.83
CA ASN A 176 8.90 -8.36 8.97
C ASN A 176 9.38 -8.80 7.58
N ILE A 177 10.66 -8.56 7.29
CA ILE A 177 11.31 -8.90 6.02
C ILE A 177 12.48 -9.89 6.18
N GLU A 178 12.66 -10.50 7.37
CA GLU A 178 13.83 -11.32 7.70
C GLU A 178 14.14 -12.43 6.68
N ASN A 179 13.10 -13.13 6.26
CA ASN A 179 13.20 -14.28 5.34
C ASN A 179 12.54 -13.98 3.99
N THR A 180 12.50 -12.69 3.61
CA THR A 180 11.90 -12.25 2.36
C THR A 180 12.98 -12.02 1.32
N ASP A 181 12.83 -12.61 0.14
CA ASP A 181 13.75 -12.42 -0.97
C ASP A 181 13.71 -10.96 -1.47
N THR A 182 14.83 -10.47 -2.02
CA THR A 182 14.96 -9.06 -2.42
C THR A 182 13.92 -8.63 -3.46
N LYS A 183 13.51 -9.53 -4.35
CA LYS A 183 12.49 -9.22 -5.36
C LYS A 183 11.13 -8.98 -4.69
N THR A 184 10.73 -9.82 -3.74
CA THR A 184 9.52 -9.59 -2.94
C THR A 184 9.61 -8.27 -2.15
N ILE A 185 10.77 -7.92 -1.58
CA ILE A 185 10.97 -6.63 -0.86
C ILE A 185 10.81 -5.44 -1.83
N TYR A 186 11.38 -5.54 -3.02
CA TYR A 186 11.21 -4.54 -4.08
C TYR A 186 9.74 -4.41 -4.51
N GLU A 187 9.04 -5.52 -4.75
CA GLU A 187 7.62 -5.51 -5.09
C GLU A 187 6.78 -4.92 -3.96
N LEU A 188 7.14 -5.18 -2.70
CA LEU A 188 6.49 -4.57 -1.53
C LEU A 188 6.68 -3.06 -1.51
N MET A 189 7.90 -2.56 -1.75
CA MET A 189 8.21 -1.12 -1.85
C MET A 189 7.35 -0.45 -2.93
N VAL A 190 7.30 -1.05 -4.13
CA VAL A 190 6.55 -0.53 -5.28
C VAL A 190 5.05 -0.47 -4.99
N ASN A 191 4.49 -1.56 -4.45
CA ASN A 191 3.06 -1.61 -4.17
C ASN A 191 2.66 -0.75 -2.97
N ALA A 192 3.53 -0.59 -1.97
CA ALA A 192 3.34 0.38 -0.90
C ALA A 192 3.26 1.81 -1.45
N SER A 193 4.15 2.18 -2.39
CA SER A 193 4.08 3.49 -3.08
C SER A 193 2.77 3.67 -3.84
N LYS A 194 2.36 2.66 -4.63
CA LYS A 194 1.10 2.70 -5.42
C LYS A 194 -0.14 2.84 -4.56
N LEU A 195 -0.14 2.24 -3.37
CA LEU A 195 -1.22 2.35 -2.39
C LEU A 195 -1.04 3.57 -1.47
N GLU A 196 -0.15 4.51 -1.82
CA GLU A 196 0.14 5.73 -1.06
C GLU A 196 0.50 5.47 0.42
N VAL A 197 1.09 4.31 0.73
CA VAL A 197 1.63 3.93 2.06
C VAL A 197 3.09 4.39 2.15
N LYS A 198 3.27 5.72 2.17
CA LYS A 198 4.55 6.38 1.87
C LYS A 198 5.67 6.00 2.83
N GLU A 199 5.43 6.01 4.13
CA GLU A 199 6.49 5.76 5.11
C GLU A 199 7.06 4.34 5.02
N LEU A 200 6.22 3.35 4.67
CA LEU A 200 6.69 1.99 4.42
C LEU A 200 7.54 1.94 3.15
N SER A 201 7.06 2.58 2.08
CA SER A 201 7.78 2.60 0.80
C SER A 201 9.16 3.23 0.92
N ILE A 202 9.26 4.41 1.55
CA ILE A 202 10.53 5.11 1.81
C ILE A 202 11.48 4.24 2.64
N LYS A 203 10.98 3.59 3.70
CA LYS A 203 11.85 2.75 4.54
C LYS A 203 12.41 1.54 3.79
N LEU A 204 11.60 0.94 2.91
CA LEU A 204 12.03 -0.18 2.07
C LEU A 204 13.00 0.27 0.98
N GLU A 205 12.79 1.46 0.41
CA GLU A 205 13.70 2.08 -0.55
C GLU A 205 15.10 2.25 0.03
N ILE A 206 15.20 2.92 1.19
CA ILE A 206 16.47 3.10 1.91
C ILE A 206 17.12 1.74 2.22
N TYR A 207 16.34 0.78 2.71
CA TYR A 207 16.85 -0.56 3.01
C TYR A 207 17.43 -1.26 1.77
N LEU A 208 16.76 -1.16 0.62
CA LEU A 208 17.24 -1.75 -0.63
C LEU A 208 18.57 -1.12 -1.05
N ILE A 209 18.70 0.20 -0.92
CA ILE A 209 19.94 0.93 -1.23
C ILE A 209 21.07 0.53 -0.28
N GLU A 210 20.84 0.57 1.03
CA GLU A 210 21.88 0.34 2.03
C GLU A 210 22.30 -1.14 2.13
N SER A 211 21.33 -2.06 2.05
CA SER A 211 21.54 -3.47 2.36
C SER A 211 21.50 -4.40 1.14
N LYS A 212 20.93 -3.95 0.01
CA LYS A 212 20.71 -4.78 -1.19
C LYS A 212 21.23 -4.12 -2.49
N ALA A 213 22.18 -3.19 -2.38
CA ALA A 213 22.80 -2.50 -3.52
C ALA A 213 23.32 -3.43 -4.63
N SER A 214 23.85 -4.61 -4.28
CA SER A 214 24.31 -5.60 -5.26
C SER A 214 23.17 -6.11 -6.14
N TRP A 215 22.02 -6.41 -5.55
CA TRP A 215 20.83 -6.84 -6.27
C TRP A 215 20.27 -5.71 -7.16
N LEU A 216 20.25 -4.48 -6.64
CA LEU A 216 19.86 -3.30 -7.42
C LEU A 216 20.75 -3.12 -8.66
N ARG A 217 22.06 -3.34 -8.54
CA ARG A 217 23.00 -3.25 -9.68
C ARG A 217 22.76 -4.33 -10.74
N THR A 218 22.41 -5.55 -10.34
CA THR A 218 22.14 -6.65 -11.29
C THR A 218 20.74 -6.61 -11.91
N HIS A 219 19.84 -5.79 -11.37
CA HIS A 219 18.47 -5.62 -11.85
C HIS A 219 18.22 -4.16 -12.29
N PHE A 220 19.23 -3.53 -12.90
CA PHE A 220 19.21 -2.13 -13.28
C PHE A 220 17.98 -1.79 -14.13
N SER A 221 17.74 -2.52 -15.22
CA SER A 221 16.66 -2.21 -16.16
C SER A 221 15.28 -2.31 -15.53
N LEU A 222 15.10 -3.26 -14.60
CA LEU A 222 13.86 -3.42 -13.86
C LEU A 222 13.57 -2.20 -12.98
N VAL A 223 14.56 -1.75 -12.19
CA VAL A 223 14.38 -0.67 -11.21
C VAL A 223 14.44 0.70 -11.90
N TYR A 224 15.29 0.86 -12.91
CA TYR A 224 15.42 2.12 -13.63
C TYR A 224 14.14 2.43 -14.42
N ARG A 225 13.47 1.42 -14.99
CA ARG A 225 12.11 1.58 -15.53
C ARG A 225 11.13 2.17 -14.50
N LEU A 226 11.13 1.64 -13.28
CA LEU A 226 10.22 2.10 -12.22
C LEU A 226 10.36 3.60 -11.91
N ILE A 227 11.59 4.11 -11.95
CA ILE A 227 11.92 5.52 -11.73
C ILE A 227 11.33 6.41 -12.84
N PHE A 228 11.33 5.94 -14.10
CA PHE A 228 10.82 6.70 -15.24
C PHE A 228 9.32 6.53 -15.50
N ASP A 229 8.71 5.45 -14.99
CA ASP A 229 7.26 5.21 -15.06
C ASP A 229 6.44 6.15 -14.13
N GLY A 230 7.07 7.16 -13.51
CA GLY A 230 6.38 8.22 -12.77
C GLY A 230 6.17 7.93 -11.28
N ASN A 231 6.95 7.03 -10.68
CA ASN A 231 6.95 6.86 -9.22
C ASN A 231 8.05 7.71 -8.57
N ASP A 232 7.72 8.42 -7.50
CA ASP A 232 8.62 9.33 -6.76
C ASP A 232 9.66 8.56 -5.91
N PHE A 233 10.56 7.80 -6.53
CA PHE A 233 11.68 7.09 -5.89
C PHE A 233 12.98 7.89 -6.03
N GLU A 234 13.06 9.03 -5.35
CA GLU A 234 14.18 9.97 -5.52
C GLU A 234 15.50 9.42 -4.96
N ASP A 235 15.47 8.61 -3.90
CA ASP A 235 16.69 8.01 -3.33
C ASP A 235 17.29 6.97 -4.29
N LEU A 236 16.45 6.12 -4.90
CA LEU A 236 16.89 5.18 -5.93
C LEU A 236 17.38 5.91 -7.18
N LYS A 237 16.71 6.98 -7.60
CA LYS A 237 17.15 7.81 -8.71
C LYS A 237 18.51 8.43 -8.46
N ASN A 238 18.76 8.96 -7.27
CA ASN A 238 20.07 9.47 -6.88
C ASN A 238 21.12 8.36 -6.82
N PHE A 239 20.79 7.21 -6.25
CA PHE A 239 21.66 6.03 -6.24
C PHE A 239 22.12 5.61 -7.65
N TYR A 240 21.20 5.53 -8.61
CA TYR A 240 21.56 5.17 -9.99
C TYR A 240 22.24 6.30 -10.75
N ASN A 241 21.87 7.56 -10.54
CA ASN A 241 22.59 8.70 -11.12
C ASN A 241 24.07 8.67 -10.73
N ASP A 242 24.36 8.40 -9.46
CA ASP A 242 25.72 8.25 -8.96
C ASP A 242 26.48 7.10 -9.65
N ILE A 243 25.82 5.95 -9.84
CA ILE A 243 26.41 4.79 -10.52
C ILE A 243 26.64 5.08 -12.01
N ILE A 244 25.70 5.70 -12.69
CA ILE A 244 25.78 6.03 -14.12
C ILE A 244 26.96 6.97 -14.38
N VAL A 245 27.18 7.97 -13.52
CA VAL A 245 28.31 8.92 -13.67
C VAL A 245 29.65 8.28 -13.32
N LYS A 246 29.72 7.56 -12.20
CA LYS A 246 31.00 7.02 -11.68
C LYS A 246 31.42 5.75 -12.40
N TYR A 247 30.45 4.92 -12.78
CA TYR A 247 30.65 3.57 -13.31
C TYR A 247 29.66 3.21 -14.44
N PRO A 248 29.58 4.02 -15.52
CA PRO A 248 28.65 3.79 -16.64
C PRO A 248 28.73 2.39 -17.26
N ASN A 249 29.92 1.77 -17.30
CA ASN A 249 30.07 0.41 -17.82
C ASN A 249 29.26 -0.63 -17.02
N LEU A 250 29.07 -0.45 -15.70
CA LEU A 250 28.24 -1.37 -14.91
C LEU A 250 26.79 -1.39 -15.38
N ILE A 251 26.33 -0.30 -16.02
CA ILE A 251 24.99 -0.17 -16.55
C ILE A 251 24.93 -0.73 -17.98
N PHE A 252 25.82 -0.28 -18.85
CA PHE A 252 25.82 -0.70 -20.25
C PHE A 252 26.19 -2.18 -20.46
N GLU A 253 27.01 -2.73 -19.56
CA GLU A 253 27.43 -4.14 -19.58
C GLU A 253 26.53 -5.04 -18.72
N SER A 254 25.47 -4.50 -18.12
CA SER A 254 24.54 -5.33 -17.34
C SER A 254 23.84 -6.35 -18.24
N GLU A 255 23.53 -7.51 -17.66
CA GLU A 255 22.85 -8.59 -18.39
C GLU A 255 21.45 -8.17 -18.87
N ASP A 256 20.80 -7.29 -18.10
CA ASP A 256 19.45 -6.81 -18.37
C ASP A 256 19.41 -5.51 -19.19
N PHE A 257 20.54 -4.95 -19.63
CA PHE A 257 20.59 -3.66 -20.36
C PHE A 257 19.67 -3.63 -21.59
N THR A 258 19.61 -4.72 -22.36
CA THR A 258 18.75 -4.82 -23.55
C THR A 258 17.25 -4.83 -23.25
N SER A 259 16.87 -4.97 -21.97
CA SER A 259 15.48 -4.89 -21.49
C SER A 259 15.07 -3.48 -21.07
N LEU A 260 15.97 -2.50 -21.14
CA LEU A 260 15.69 -1.12 -20.79
C LEU A 260 14.64 -0.53 -21.75
N GLN A 261 13.67 0.20 -21.22
CA GLN A 261 12.71 0.93 -22.06
C GLN A 261 13.40 2.07 -22.82
N GLU A 262 12.86 2.43 -23.97
CA GLU A 262 13.37 3.51 -24.82
C GLU A 262 13.49 4.85 -24.06
N THR A 263 12.48 5.23 -23.28
CA THR A 263 12.46 6.47 -22.49
C THR A 263 13.60 6.51 -21.46
N ALA A 264 13.83 5.39 -20.79
CA ALA A 264 14.93 5.20 -19.86
C ALA A 264 16.30 5.21 -20.56
N LEU A 265 16.43 4.60 -21.74
CA LEU A 265 17.67 4.67 -22.51
C LEU A 265 17.99 6.10 -22.94
N ILE A 266 17.00 6.81 -23.50
CA ILE A 266 17.13 8.20 -23.92
C ILE A 266 17.57 9.09 -22.75
N SER A 267 17.06 8.86 -21.54
CA SER A 267 17.45 9.66 -20.37
C SER A 267 18.91 9.48 -19.98
N ILE A 268 19.47 8.27 -20.16
CA ILE A 268 20.89 7.99 -19.95
C ILE A 268 21.73 8.64 -21.06
N LEU A 269 21.32 8.52 -22.33
CA LEU A 269 22.06 9.04 -23.48
C LEU A 269 22.10 10.57 -23.56
N LYS A 270 21.12 11.26 -22.95
CA LYS A 270 21.09 12.73 -22.85
C LYS A 270 22.10 13.31 -21.85
N ARG A 271 22.85 12.48 -21.14
CA ARG A 271 23.81 12.92 -20.12
C ARG A 271 25.16 13.24 -20.74
N ASP A 272 25.67 14.43 -20.45
CA ASP A 272 27.01 14.87 -20.89
C ASP A 272 28.13 14.47 -19.89
N ASP A 273 27.78 13.88 -18.75
CA ASP A 273 28.71 13.55 -17.66
C ASP A 273 29.12 12.06 -17.63
N LEU A 274 28.79 11.29 -18.68
CA LEU A 274 29.15 9.89 -18.80
C LEU A 274 30.66 9.73 -19.03
N LYS A 275 31.33 9.02 -18.11
CA LYS A 275 32.78 8.76 -18.20
C LYS A 275 33.14 7.60 -19.14
N VAL A 276 32.54 7.55 -20.34
CA VAL A 276 32.76 6.54 -21.39
C VAL A 276 32.91 7.21 -22.74
N LYS A 277 33.76 6.65 -23.61
CA LYS A 277 33.93 7.15 -24.98
C LYS A 277 32.63 6.96 -25.77
N GLU A 278 32.18 7.99 -26.48
CA GLU A 278 30.95 7.96 -27.29
C GLU A 278 30.88 6.75 -28.24
N ILE A 279 32.00 6.35 -28.84
CA ILE A 279 32.03 5.17 -29.73
C ILE A 279 31.61 3.87 -29.02
N LYS A 280 31.96 3.72 -27.74
CA LYS A 280 31.51 2.57 -26.94
C LYS A 280 30.01 2.67 -26.63
N ILE A 281 29.52 3.88 -26.37
CA ILE A 281 28.08 4.11 -26.15
C ILE A 281 27.31 3.68 -27.40
N TRP A 282 27.79 4.03 -28.60
CA TRP A 282 27.23 3.59 -29.86
C TRP A 282 27.18 2.05 -29.99
N ASP A 283 28.25 1.34 -29.61
CA ASP A 283 28.26 -0.12 -29.62
C ASP A 283 27.14 -0.71 -28.74
N TYR A 284 26.92 -0.15 -27.53
CA TYR A 284 25.84 -0.59 -26.65
C TYR A 284 24.46 -0.26 -27.20
N VAL A 285 24.27 0.91 -27.80
CA VAL A 285 22.98 1.29 -28.44
C VAL A 285 22.67 0.35 -29.59
N ILE A 286 23.66 0.00 -30.41
CA ILE A 286 23.50 -0.97 -31.50
C ILE A 286 23.08 -2.34 -30.93
N LYS A 287 23.75 -2.82 -29.88
CA LYS A 287 23.39 -4.06 -29.17
C LYS A 287 21.93 -4.02 -28.68
N TRP A 288 21.50 -2.90 -28.10
CA TRP A 288 20.12 -2.70 -27.64
C TRP A 288 19.12 -2.74 -28.80
N VAL A 289 19.39 -2.02 -29.88
CA VAL A 289 18.52 -1.98 -31.08
C VAL A 289 18.39 -3.37 -31.71
N PHE A 290 19.48 -4.13 -31.81
CA PHE A 290 19.42 -5.50 -32.34
C PHE A 290 18.54 -6.41 -31.47
N ALA A 291 18.69 -6.35 -30.15
CA ALA A 291 17.85 -7.13 -29.24
C ALA A 291 16.36 -6.74 -29.35
N PHE A 292 16.08 -5.44 -29.44
CA PHE A 292 14.74 -4.91 -29.61
C PHE A 292 14.10 -5.34 -30.94
N LEU A 293 14.85 -5.26 -32.05
CA LEU A 293 14.38 -5.69 -33.37
C LEU A 293 14.14 -7.21 -33.40
N LEU A 294 15.04 -7.99 -32.79
CA LEU A 294 14.88 -9.45 -32.69
C LEU A 294 13.60 -9.82 -31.93
N LEU A 295 13.28 -9.12 -30.84
CA LEU A 295 12.03 -9.30 -30.10
C LEU A 295 10.80 -9.01 -30.96
N ILE A 296 10.82 -7.94 -31.76
CA ILE A 296 9.72 -7.61 -32.69
C ILE A 296 9.55 -8.71 -33.74
N LEU A 297 10.64 -9.20 -34.31
CA LEU A 297 10.60 -10.26 -35.32
C LEU A 297 10.08 -11.58 -34.74
N LEU A 298 10.53 -11.96 -33.54
CA LEU A 298 10.04 -13.14 -32.82
C LEU A 298 8.56 -13.02 -32.46
N ARG A 299 8.10 -11.83 -32.05
CA ARG A 299 6.68 -11.58 -31.74
C ARG A 299 5.81 -11.72 -32.99
N LYS A 300 6.19 -11.08 -34.10
CA LYS A 300 5.51 -11.24 -35.40
C LYS A 300 5.43 -12.71 -35.80
N ARG A 301 6.55 -13.45 -35.70
CA ARG A 301 6.58 -14.88 -36.01
C ARG A 301 5.67 -15.71 -35.10
N MET A 302 5.60 -15.41 -33.81
CA MET A 302 4.70 -16.09 -32.87
C MET A 302 3.22 -15.80 -33.18
N ASP A 303 2.89 -14.55 -33.53
CA ASP A 303 1.54 -14.16 -33.93
C ASP A 303 1.11 -14.86 -35.23
N ASP A 304 2.01 -14.94 -36.22
CA ASP A 304 1.80 -15.68 -37.47
C ASP A 304 1.57 -17.18 -37.22
N CYS A 305 2.41 -17.82 -36.39
CA CYS A 305 2.24 -19.24 -36.02
C CYS A 305 0.95 -19.50 -35.21
N TRP A 306 0.45 -18.52 -34.46
CA TRP A 306 -0.84 -18.62 -33.75
C TRP A 306 -2.03 -18.54 -34.71
N VAL A 307 -1.94 -17.68 -35.73
CA VAL A 307 -2.96 -17.59 -36.79
C VAL A 307 -3.02 -18.88 -37.60
N ASP A 308 -1.87 -19.45 -37.96
CA ASP A 308 -1.79 -20.69 -38.74
C ASP A 308 -2.34 -21.92 -37.98
N ASN A 309 -2.06 -22.04 -36.68
CA ASN A 309 -2.60 -23.14 -35.86
C ASN A 309 -4.12 -23.06 -35.65
N LYS A 310 -4.72 -21.86 -35.70
CA LYS A 310 -6.17 -21.67 -35.60
C LYS A 310 -6.90 -21.99 -36.92
N ILE A 311 -6.18 -21.96 -38.04
CA ILE A 311 -6.68 -22.35 -39.36
C ILE A 311 -6.63 -23.87 -39.55
N LEU A 312 -5.67 -24.55 -38.93
CA LEU A 312 -5.52 -26.02 -39.00
C LEU A 312 -6.41 -26.81 -38.02
N SER A 313 -7.10 -26.12 -37.09
CA SER A 313 -7.97 -26.75 -36.07
C SER A 313 -9.48 -26.62 -36.35
N LYS A 314 -9.88 -26.39 -37.59
CA LYS A 314 -11.28 -26.41 -38.06
C LYS A 314 -11.49 -27.51 -39.09
#